data_AF-A0A1H9XSU3-F1
#
_entry.id   AF-A0A1H9XSU3-F1
#
_cell.length_a   1.000
_cell.length_b   1.000
_cell.length_c   1.000
_cell.angle_alpha   90.00
_cell.angle_beta   90.00
_cell.angle_gamma   90.00
#
_symmetry.space_group_name_H-M   'P 1'
#
loop_
_entity.id
_entity.type
_entity.pdbx_description
1 polymer ?
#
loop_
_entity_poly.entity_id
_entity_poly.type
_entity_poly.pdbx_seq_one_letter_code
_entity_poly.pdbx_strand_id
1 'polypeptide(L)'
;MNKHTPQPSPAPGGLDGARARRPIDPTAGPRLTELVLALRRRRDHLGYSLDRLSHHTGISTSTLHLAESGQAMPTRATLTRGYEPGCDREQVAELRRLWSAAKAEQQQLPTDAAPEDIRDLPGFGRQLAALLLATLGTTSRRRIAERTGIPNTTVQRALACVDGPPTATVLRALLAAAKALPDLDRWLTARGRLLGEPATSVVSEDNVIVDSRISRGHHPGSRGLPAAGGDPAPRPITVVIPTPDRHTLEVNTTLLTDRIRDHLAKLCQGTGVHAVDLRLDAVLLAVCDIPPGLDTHTTRTALCKALLNTAEEFPENVILPALVALNLGNATAGGRSYRRQRFDTLTGRLDALADHIEREARTARRRANDSLLRLAQALTAAYLTRTTHQDGGDAHAQCAAHR
;
A
#
# COMPACT_ATOMS: atom_id res chain seq x y z
N MET A 1 -14.06 0.21 51.95
CA MET A 1 -12.62 0.46 51.66
C MET A 1 -11.97 -0.88 51.37
N ASN A 2 -11.85 -1.26 50.09
CA ASN A 2 -11.25 -2.54 49.70
C ASN A 2 -9.73 -2.39 49.70
N LYS A 3 -9.07 -3.09 50.64
CA LYS A 3 -7.61 -3.22 50.70
C LYS A 3 -7.19 -4.08 49.50
N HIS A 4 -6.65 -3.45 48.46
CA HIS A 4 -5.92 -4.15 47.42
C HIS A 4 -4.60 -4.66 48.03
N THR A 5 -4.59 -5.93 48.43
CA THR A 5 -3.38 -6.62 48.83
C THR A 5 -2.52 -6.84 47.58
N PRO A 6 -1.29 -6.30 47.51
CA PRO A 6 -0.40 -6.57 46.38
C PRO A 6 -0.10 -8.07 46.33
N GLN A 7 -0.36 -8.69 45.17
CA GLN A 7 -0.01 -10.08 44.94
C GLN A 7 1.51 -10.26 45.13
N PRO A 8 1.96 -11.23 45.93
CA PRO A 8 3.39 -11.45 46.12
C PRO A 8 4.04 -11.82 44.79
N SER A 9 5.10 -11.11 44.42
CA SER A 9 5.96 -11.49 43.30
C SER A 9 6.36 -12.96 43.46
N PRO A 10 6.13 -13.82 42.46
CA PRO A 10 6.56 -15.21 42.53
C PRO A 10 8.07 -15.22 42.74
N ALA A 11 8.52 -15.91 43.79
CA ALA A 11 9.94 -16.18 44.02
C ALA A 11 10.56 -16.74 42.72
N PRO A 12 11.82 -16.42 42.40
CA PRO A 12 12.52 -16.96 41.24
C PRO A 12 12.70 -18.47 41.40
N GLY A 13 11.66 -19.21 41.07
CA GLY A 13 11.62 -20.67 41.03
C GLY A 13 12.66 -21.17 40.05
N GLY A 14 13.34 -22.24 40.45
CA GLY A 14 14.57 -22.77 39.88
C GLY A 14 14.62 -22.82 38.36
N LEU A 15 15.84 -22.63 37.85
CA LEU A 15 16.26 -22.72 36.46
C LEU A 15 15.91 -24.11 35.89
N ASP A 16 14.65 -24.26 35.50
CA ASP A 16 14.06 -25.45 34.92
C ASP A 16 14.81 -25.74 33.61
N GLY A 17 15.65 -26.77 33.64
CA GLY A 17 16.38 -27.33 32.50
C GLY A 17 17.08 -26.32 31.61
N ALA A 18 18.27 -25.86 32.00
CA ALA A 18 19.18 -25.11 31.14
C ALA A 18 19.63 -25.95 29.93
N ARG A 19 18.74 -26.12 28.95
CA ARG A 19 19.11 -26.64 27.63
C ARG A 19 20.24 -25.77 27.12
N ALA A 20 21.36 -26.39 26.77
CA ALA A 20 22.54 -25.71 26.29
C ALA A 20 22.13 -24.71 25.20
N ARG A 21 22.45 -23.43 25.40
CA ARG A 21 22.14 -22.38 24.42
C ARG A 21 22.82 -22.75 23.10
N ARG A 22 22.09 -22.64 21.99
CA ARG A 22 22.73 -22.84 20.70
C ARG A 22 23.83 -21.79 20.49
N PRO A 23 24.96 -22.19 19.87
CA PRO A 23 25.99 -21.23 19.49
C PRO A 23 25.40 -20.18 18.53
N ILE A 24 26.01 -18.99 18.51
CA ILE A 24 25.70 -17.99 17.48
C ILE A 24 26.19 -18.56 16.14
N ASP A 25 25.40 -18.37 15.09
CA ASP A 25 25.75 -18.79 13.74
C ASP A 25 27.10 -18.18 13.33
N PRO A 26 28.12 -18.99 13.02
CA PRO A 26 29.44 -18.49 12.65
C PRO A 26 29.44 -17.73 11.31
N THR A 27 28.36 -17.84 10.52
CA THR A 27 28.20 -17.10 9.26
C THR A 27 27.55 -15.73 9.45
N ALA A 28 27.08 -15.40 10.65
CA ALA A 28 26.49 -14.09 10.94
C ALA A 28 27.56 -12.98 10.85
N GLY A 29 27.22 -11.90 10.16
CA GLY A 29 28.06 -10.70 10.11
C GLY A 29 28.30 -10.08 11.49
N PRO A 30 29.34 -9.23 11.65
CA PRO A 30 29.69 -8.66 12.95
C PRO A 30 28.55 -7.82 13.54
N ARG A 31 27.83 -7.03 12.73
CA ARG A 31 26.71 -6.23 13.24
C ARG A 31 25.53 -7.08 13.67
N LEU A 32 25.23 -8.15 12.93
CA LEU A 32 24.19 -9.10 13.35
C LEU A 32 24.58 -9.81 14.65
N THR A 33 25.86 -10.17 14.81
CA THR A 33 26.38 -10.77 16.04
C THR A 33 26.24 -9.84 17.24
N GLU A 34 26.58 -8.54 17.09
CA GLU A 34 26.37 -7.52 18.12
C GLU A 34 24.90 -7.43 18.55
N LEU A 35 23.98 -7.40 17.59
CA LEU A 35 22.54 -7.40 17.85
C LEU A 35 22.11 -8.66 18.60
N VAL A 36 22.52 -9.86 18.14
CA VAL A 36 22.18 -11.14 18.76
C VAL A 36 22.61 -11.18 20.22
N LEU A 37 23.83 -10.73 20.52
CA LEU A 37 24.33 -10.64 21.89
C LEU A 37 23.50 -9.69 22.74
N ALA A 38 23.09 -8.54 22.19
CA ALA A 38 22.19 -7.62 22.88
C ALA A 38 20.82 -8.24 23.18
N LEU A 39 20.24 -9.01 22.24
CA LEU A 39 18.97 -9.71 22.44
C LEU A 39 19.07 -10.77 23.55
N ARG A 40 20.13 -11.58 23.53
CA ARG A 40 20.38 -12.60 24.58
C ARG A 40 20.54 -11.95 25.96
N ARG A 41 21.38 -10.91 26.07
CA ARG A 41 21.54 -10.14 27.32
C ARG A 41 20.20 -9.59 27.81
N ARG A 42 19.37 -9.10 26.88
CA ARG A 42 18.06 -8.55 27.22
C ARG A 42 17.10 -9.62 27.75
N ARG A 43 17.01 -10.77 27.09
CA ARG A 43 16.18 -11.88 27.55
C ARG A 43 16.62 -12.36 28.94
N ASP A 44 17.93 -12.44 29.16
CA ASP A 44 18.51 -12.86 30.43
C ASP A 44 18.19 -11.88 31.55
N HIS A 45 18.27 -10.58 31.27
CA HIS A 45 17.86 -9.53 32.21
C HIS A 45 16.37 -9.59 32.56
N LEU A 46 15.52 -9.96 31.60
CA LEU A 46 14.09 -10.20 31.83
C LEU A 46 13.81 -11.50 32.60
N GLY A 47 14.79 -12.38 32.77
CA GLY A 47 14.62 -13.69 33.41
C GLY A 47 13.65 -14.61 32.65
N TYR A 48 13.52 -14.44 31.33
CA TYR A 48 12.59 -15.22 30.52
C TYR A 48 13.31 -16.37 29.79
N SER A 49 12.69 -17.55 29.79
CA SER A 49 13.00 -18.58 28.80
C SER A 49 12.43 -18.17 27.43
N LEU A 50 12.89 -18.80 26.35
CA LEU A 50 12.31 -18.54 25.03
C LEU A 50 10.83 -18.90 24.96
N ASP A 51 10.41 -19.96 25.66
CA ASP A 51 9.00 -20.38 25.71
C ASP A 51 8.14 -19.38 26.48
N ARG A 52 8.65 -18.85 27.60
CA ARG A 52 7.98 -17.79 28.35
C ARG A 52 7.87 -16.50 27.54
N LEU A 53 8.96 -16.13 26.85
CA LEU A 53 8.95 -14.96 25.98
C LEU A 53 7.99 -15.13 24.80
N SER A 54 7.96 -16.33 24.21
CA SER A 54 7.02 -16.71 23.15
C SER A 54 5.58 -16.56 23.60
N HIS A 55 5.24 -17.13 24.76
CA HIS A 55 3.90 -17.03 25.34
C HIS A 55 3.50 -15.57 25.65
N HIS A 56 4.41 -14.78 26.20
CA HIS A 56 4.14 -13.39 26.58
C HIS A 56 3.95 -12.46 25.36
N THR A 57 4.65 -12.72 24.26
CA THR A 57 4.74 -11.79 23.12
C THR A 57 3.97 -12.27 21.90
N GLY A 58 3.52 -13.53 21.90
CA GLY A 58 2.87 -14.19 20.77
C GLY A 58 3.81 -14.52 19.59
N ILE A 59 5.12 -14.34 19.77
CA ILE A 59 6.13 -14.66 18.74
C ILE A 59 6.55 -16.11 18.94
N SER A 60 6.52 -16.93 17.88
CA SER A 60 6.88 -18.35 18.01
C SER A 60 8.29 -18.56 18.58
N THR A 61 8.45 -19.58 19.43
CA THR A 61 9.75 -19.97 20.01
C THR A 61 10.80 -20.17 18.91
N SER A 62 10.42 -20.77 17.77
CA SER A 62 11.31 -20.96 16.61
C SER A 62 11.80 -19.63 16.02
N THR A 63 10.94 -18.62 15.91
CA THR A 63 11.33 -17.28 15.42
C THR A 63 12.29 -16.59 16.40
N LEU A 64 11.99 -16.66 17.70
CA LEU A 64 12.88 -16.09 18.73
C LEU A 64 14.23 -16.81 18.74
N HIS A 65 14.21 -18.13 18.59
CA HIS A 65 15.40 -18.93 18.49
C HIS A 65 16.26 -18.54 17.28
N LEU A 66 15.67 -18.45 16.08
CA LEU A 66 16.39 -18.02 14.86
C LEU A 66 17.00 -16.62 15.01
N ALA A 67 16.29 -15.71 15.68
CA ALA A 67 16.78 -14.37 15.97
C ALA A 67 17.95 -14.39 16.96
N GLU A 68 17.87 -15.14 18.06
CA GLU A 68 18.95 -15.24 19.05
C GLU A 68 20.12 -16.12 18.61
N SER A 69 19.97 -16.97 17.60
CA SER A 69 21.09 -17.71 17.01
C SER A 69 21.78 -16.93 15.90
N GLY A 70 21.22 -15.81 15.41
CA GLY A 70 21.75 -15.09 14.26
C GLY A 70 21.51 -15.80 12.92
N GLN A 71 20.75 -16.90 12.91
CA GLN A 71 20.40 -17.62 11.68
C GLN A 71 19.42 -16.83 10.80
N ALA A 72 18.63 -15.95 11.41
CA ALA A 72 17.77 -15.02 10.70
C ALA A 72 17.80 -13.64 11.36
N MET A 73 17.80 -12.60 10.53
CA MET A 73 17.64 -11.23 10.98
C MET A 73 16.23 -11.04 11.60
N PRO A 74 16.11 -10.62 12.87
CA PRO A 74 14.80 -10.35 13.46
C PRO A 74 14.06 -9.24 12.73
N THR A 75 12.73 -9.37 12.65
CA THR A 75 11.89 -8.29 12.12
C THR A 75 11.77 -7.16 13.13
N ARG A 76 11.40 -5.96 12.66
CA ARG A 76 11.13 -4.83 13.55
C ARG A 76 10.02 -5.15 14.57
N ALA A 77 9.00 -5.91 14.16
CA ALA A 77 7.92 -6.36 15.05
C ALA A 77 8.45 -7.33 16.12
N THR A 78 9.38 -8.22 15.76
CA THR A 78 10.05 -9.13 16.71
C THR A 78 10.79 -8.35 17.78
N LEU A 79 11.50 -7.27 17.43
CA LEU A 79 12.16 -6.41 18.41
C LEU A 79 11.17 -5.67 19.31
N THR A 80 10.20 -4.97 18.72
CA THR A 80 9.27 -4.14 19.49
C THR A 80 8.35 -4.94 20.40
N ARG A 81 7.87 -6.10 19.96
CA ARG A 81 7.02 -6.97 20.80
C ARG A 81 7.84 -7.90 21.70
N GLY A 82 8.99 -8.36 21.23
CA GLY A 82 9.82 -9.34 21.92
C GLY A 82 10.72 -8.74 22.99
N TYR A 83 11.50 -7.72 22.64
CA TYR A 83 12.67 -7.33 23.42
C TYR A 83 12.62 -5.90 23.96
N GLU A 84 11.85 -5.01 23.33
CA GLU A 84 11.61 -3.64 23.83
C GLU A 84 10.72 -3.55 25.10
N PRO A 85 9.81 -4.50 25.42
CA PRO A 85 9.03 -4.40 26.66
C PRO A 85 9.92 -4.39 27.92
N GLY A 86 9.63 -3.43 28.79
CA GLY A 86 10.39 -3.18 30.02
C GLY A 86 11.77 -2.56 29.81
N CYS A 87 12.13 -2.17 28.58
CA CYS A 87 13.35 -1.39 28.34
C CYS A 87 13.08 0.08 28.69
N ASP A 88 14.11 0.76 29.19
CA ASP A 88 14.11 2.22 29.20
C ASP A 88 14.30 2.80 27.77
N ARG A 89 14.19 4.12 27.64
CA ARG A 89 14.31 4.80 26.33
C ARG A 89 15.68 4.62 25.68
N GLU A 90 16.75 4.55 26.47
CA GLU A 90 18.12 4.43 25.99
C GLU A 90 18.39 3.03 25.46
N GLN A 91 17.98 1.99 26.20
CA GLN A 91 18.02 0.59 25.77
C GLN A 91 17.22 0.37 24.49
N VAL A 92 16.02 0.97 24.38
CA VAL A 92 15.23 0.90 23.15
C VAL A 92 15.95 1.58 21.99
N ALA A 93 16.54 2.75 22.20
CA ALA A 93 17.31 3.46 21.17
C ALA A 93 18.52 2.63 20.71
N GLU A 94 19.24 2.01 21.65
CA GLU A 94 20.40 1.19 21.36
C GLU A 94 20.03 -0.08 20.58
N LEU A 95 18.99 -0.81 20.99
CA LEU A 95 18.51 -1.99 20.25
C LEU A 95 18.07 -1.63 18.82
N ARG A 96 17.44 -0.47 18.64
CA ARG A 96 17.05 0.05 17.32
C ARG A 96 18.27 0.40 16.47
N ARG A 97 19.28 1.05 17.07
CA ARG A 97 20.55 1.38 16.40
C ARG A 97 21.28 0.12 15.93
N LEU A 98 21.44 -0.87 16.81
CA LEU A 98 22.06 -2.16 16.49
C LEU A 98 21.29 -2.88 15.39
N TRP A 99 19.96 -2.87 15.43
CA TRP A 99 19.14 -3.47 14.38
C TRP A 99 19.30 -2.78 13.03
N SER A 100 19.25 -1.45 12.99
CA SER A 100 19.45 -0.69 11.76
C SER A 100 20.83 -0.93 11.17
N ALA A 101 21.89 -0.98 12.00
CA ALA A 101 23.25 -1.28 11.57
C ALA A 101 23.38 -2.69 10.99
N ALA A 102 22.86 -3.71 11.69
CA ALA A 102 22.84 -5.08 11.20
C ALA A 102 22.02 -5.23 9.92
N LYS A 103 20.93 -4.45 9.77
CA LYS A 103 20.08 -4.49 8.58
C LYS A 103 20.74 -3.81 7.39
N ALA A 104 21.46 -2.72 7.63
CA ALA A 104 22.30 -2.07 6.64
C ALA A 104 23.40 -3.01 6.15
N GLU A 105 24.12 -3.68 7.05
CA GLU A 105 25.14 -4.69 6.71
C GLU A 105 24.56 -5.82 5.84
N GLN A 106 23.43 -6.41 6.26
CA GLN A 106 22.76 -7.47 5.50
C GLN A 106 22.38 -7.05 4.08
N GLN A 107 22.03 -5.77 3.89
CA GLN A 107 21.64 -5.19 2.60
C GLN A 107 22.83 -4.54 1.87
N GLN A 108 24.04 -4.64 2.41
CA GLN A 108 25.25 -4.00 1.88
C GLN A 108 25.06 -2.49 1.68
N LEU A 109 24.34 -1.86 2.59
CA LEU A 109 24.11 -0.42 2.59
C LEU A 109 25.29 0.32 3.25
N PRO A 110 25.74 1.43 2.66
CA PRO A 110 26.77 2.28 3.25
C PRO A 110 26.27 2.90 4.56
N THR A 111 27.12 2.94 5.58
CA THR A 111 26.77 3.46 6.91
C THR A 111 27.39 4.82 7.22
N ASP A 112 28.55 5.12 6.62
CA ASP A 112 29.38 6.27 7.03
C ASP A 112 29.68 7.28 5.91
N ALA A 113 29.19 7.07 4.69
CA ALA A 113 29.51 7.98 3.58
C ALA A 113 28.72 9.30 3.69
N ALA A 114 29.42 10.43 3.61
CA ALA A 114 28.75 11.72 3.52
C ALA A 114 28.00 11.84 2.18
N PRO A 115 26.83 12.49 2.11
CA PRO A 115 26.08 12.65 0.86
C PRO A 115 26.93 13.27 -0.25
N GLU A 116 27.78 14.23 0.09
CA GLU A 116 28.69 14.92 -0.81
C GLU A 116 29.79 14.03 -1.40
N ASP A 117 30.03 12.83 -0.88
CA ASP A 117 31.04 11.89 -1.41
C ASP A 117 30.47 10.93 -2.47
N ILE A 118 29.15 10.96 -2.67
CA ILE A 118 28.47 10.09 -3.65
C ILE A 118 28.94 10.44 -5.07
N ARG A 119 29.42 9.42 -5.80
CA ARG A 119 29.98 9.55 -7.16
C ARG A 119 29.09 8.97 -8.25
N ASP A 120 28.13 8.10 -7.92
CA ASP A 120 27.28 7.40 -8.88
C ASP A 120 25.81 7.33 -8.44
N LEU A 121 24.91 7.06 -9.40
CA LEU A 121 23.47 6.94 -9.14
C LEU A 121 23.11 5.78 -8.19
N PRO A 122 23.69 4.58 -8.32
CA PRO A 122 23.41 3.49 -7.39
C PRO A 122 23.86 3.81 -5.96
N GLY A 123 25.02 4.46 -5.79
CA GLY A 123 25.50 4.95 -4.51
C GLY A 123 24.55 5.97 -3.88
N PHE A 124 23.99 6.87 -4.69
CA PHE A 124 22.98 7.83 -4.24
C PHE A 124 21.75 7.14 -3.65
N GLY A 125 21.19 6.19 -4.40
CA GLY A 125 20.01 5.42 -3.97
C GLY A 125 20.28 4.60 -2.71
N ARG A 126 21.44 3.94 -2.63
CA ARG A 126 21.87 3.16 -1.45
C ARG A 126 22.08 4.04 -0.22
N GLN A 127 22.74 5.19 -0.35
CA GLN A 127 22.95 6.10 0.78
C GLN A 127 21.61 6.66 1.28
N LEU A 128 20.69 6.98 0.37
CA LEU A 128 19.36 7.48 0.74
C LEU A 128 18.55 6.39 1.45
N ALA A 129 18.62 5.15 0.97
CA ALA A 129 18.01 4.00 1.63
C ALA A 129 18.60 3.74 3.03
N ALA A 130 19.93 3.90 3.20
CA ALA A 130 20.60 3.77 4.48
C ALA A 130 20.14 4.82 5.48
N LEU A 131 20.05 6.09 5.06
CA LEU A 131 19.52 7.19 5.86
C LEU A 131 18.09 6.93 6.32
N LEU A 132 17.21 6.51 5.39
CA LEU A 132 15.81 6.20 5.71
C LEU A 132 15.70 4.98 6.64
N LEU A 133 16.54 3.97 6.48
CA LEU A 133 16.60 2.84 7.40
C LEU A 133 17.00 3.28 8.82
N ALA A 134 18.06 4.08 8.93
CA ALA A 134 18.58 4.56 10.21
C ALA A 134 17.55 5.42 10.96
N THR A 135 16.84 6.30 10.25
CA THR A 135 15.92 7.28 10.84
C THR A 135 14.50 6.76 11.00
N LEU A 136 13.95 6.09 9.98
CA LEU A 136 12.58 5.60 9.98
C LEU A 136 12.46 4.18 10.53
N GLY A 137 13.55 3.42 10.59
CA GLY A 137 13.57 2.02 11.03
C GLY A 137 12.91 1.07 10.04
N THR A 138 12.91 1.39 8.73
CA THR A 138 12.29 0.57 7.69
C THR A 138 12.92 0.79 6.33
N THR A 139 13.09 -0.30 5.56
CA THR A 139 13.41 -0.26 4.12
C THR A 139 12.20 -0.55 3.25
N SER A 140 11.03 -0.76 3.84
CA SER A 140 9.79 -0.99 3.08
C SER A 140 9.36 0.30 2.40
N ARG A 141 9.37 0.28 1.06
CA ARG A 141 8.94 1.39 0.19
C ARG A 141 7.52 1.85 0.51
N ARG A 142 6.61 0.90 0.76
CA ARG A 142 5.22 1.18 1.15
C ARG A 142 5.15 1.98 2.45
N ARG A 143 5.89 1.57 3.48
CA ARG A 143 5.91 2.31 4.77
C ARG A 143 6.57 3.68 4.64
N ILE A 144 7.58 3.80 3.79
CA ILE A 144 8.18 5.11 3.48
C ILE A 144 7.14 6.01 2.81
N ALA A 145 6.44 5.50 1.79
CA ALA A 145 5.36 6.19 1.09
C ALA A 145 4.23 6.65 2.03
N GLU A 146 3.76 5.75 2.91
CA GLU A 146 2.74 6.07 3.91
C GLU A 146 3.18 7.19 4.87
N ARG A 147 4.47 7.23 5.26
CA ARG A 147 5.01 8.25 6.15
C ARG A 147 5.29 9.59 5.47
N THR A 148 5.67 9.57 4.19
CA THR A 148 6.07 10.77 3.46
C THR A 148 4.91 11.37 2.65
N GLY A 149 3.83 10.63 2.45
CA GLY A 149 2.75 10.99 1.52
C GLY A 149 3.13 10.87 0.05
N ILE A 150 4.34 10.38 -0.25
CA ILE A 150 4.84 10.21 -1.62
C ILE A 150 4.31 8.88 -2.19
N PRO A 151 3.83 8.82 -3.45
CA PRO A 151 3.41 7.56 -4.05
C PRO A 151 4.50 6.47 -4.00
N ASN A 152 4.11 5.23 -3.74
CA ASN A 152 5.05 4.09 -3.61
C ASN A 152 5.93 3.89 -4.85
N THR A 153 5.39 4.14 -6.06
CA THR A 153 6.13 4.10 -7.32
C THR A 153 7.20 5.19 -7.40
N THR A 154 6.91 6.39 -6.89
CA THR A 154 7.87 7.50 -6.81
C THR A 154 8.97 7.21 -5.79
N VAL A 155 8.63 6.62 -4.63
CA VAL A 155 9.64 6.16 -3.64
C VAL A 155 10.53 5.09 -4.26
N GLN A 156 9.97 4.12 -4.99
CA GLN A 156 10.76 3.12 -5.70
C GLN A 156 11.75 3.75 -6.68
N ARG A 157 11.29 4.67 -7.54
CA ARG A 157 12.15 5.32 -8.54
C ARG A 157 13.23 6.18 -7.87
N ALA A 158 12.89 6.87 -6.79
CA ALA A 158 13.82 7.68 -6.01
C ALA A 158 14.96 6.84 -5.39
N LEU A 159 14.64 5.66 -4.82
CA LEU A 159 15.63 4.80 -4.19
C LEU A 159 16.44 3.96 -5.18
N ALA A 160 15.85 3.62 -6.34
CA ALA A 160 16.53 2.87 -7.38
C ALA A 160 17.30 3.75 -8.38
N CYS A 161 17.07 5.06 -8.37
CA CYS A 161 17.64 6.03 -9.31
C CYS A 161 17.49 5.64 -10.79
N VAL A 162 16.34 5.05 -11.17
CA VAL A 162 16.11 4.47 -12.52
C VAL A 162 16.25 5.50 -13.63
N ASP A 163 15.86 6.75 -13.37
CA ASP A 163 15.86 7.86 -14.33
C ASP A 163 16.73 9.03 -13.86
N GLY A 164 17.75 8.71 -13.04
CA GLY A 164 18.56 9.70 -12.34
C GLY A 164 18.15 9.88 -10.87
N PRO A 165 18.78 10.83 -10.16
CA PRO A 165 18.48 11.10 -8.76
C PRO A 165 17.06 11.69 -8.63
N PRO A 166 16.39 11.51 -7.47
CA PRO A 166 15.07 12.06 -7.24
C PRO A 166 15.01 13.59 -7.48
N THR A 167 13.84 14.08 -7.83
CA THR A 167 13.60 15.54 -7.93
C THR A 167 13.84 16.20 -6.57
N ALA A 168 14.23 17.48 -6.57
CA ALA A 168 14.50 18.22 -5.33
C ALA A 168 13.30 18.19 -4.36
N THR A 169 12.08 18.26 -4.88
CA THR A 169 10.84 18.16 -4.09
C THR A 169 10.68 16.79 -3.41
N VAL A 170 10.91 15.70 -4.16
CA VAL A 170 10.82 14.33 -3.61
C VAL A 170 11.93 14.11 -2.57
N LEU A 171 13.14 14.57 -2.86
CA LEU A 171 14.28 14.48 -1.96
C LEU A 171 14.01 15.24 -0.65
N ARG A 172 13.57 16.50 -0.72
CA ARG A 172 13.20 17.31 0.45
C ARG A 172 12.14 16.63 1.30
N ALA A 173 11.11 16.05 0.69
CA ALA A 173 10.06 15.32 1.41
C ALA A 173 10.57 14.04 2.10
N LEU A 174 11.47 13.30 1.45
CA LEU A 174 12.13 12.13 2.05
C LEU A 174 13.04 12.53 3.24
N LEU A 175 13.83 13.59 3.08
CA LEU A 175 14.71 14.11 4.13
C LEU A 175 13.92 14.72 5.30
N ALA A 176 12.80 15.38 5.03
CA ALA A 176 11.88 15.86 6.06
C ALA A 176 11.34 14.71 6.93
N ALA A 177 10.88 13.63 6.30
CA ALA A 177 10.44 12.45 7.03
C ALA A 177 11.58 11.82 7.85
N ALA A 178 12.80 11.81 7.30
CA ALA A 178 14.01 11.34 7.98
C ALA A 178 14.53 12.29 9.07
N LYS A 179 13.95 13.49 9.24
CA LYS A 179 14.49 14.57 10.08
C LYS A 179 15.94 14.96 9.72
N ALA A 180 16.30 14.83 8.45
CA ALA A 180 17.62 15.12 7.89
C ALA A 180 17.57 16.33 6.92
N LEU A 181 16.62 17.25 7.12
CA LEU A 181 16.57 18.51 6.36
C LEU A 181 17.81 19.39 6.51
N PRO A 182 18.51 19.44 7.67
CA PRO A 182 19.77 20.19 7.77
C PRO A 182 20.83 19.73 6.76
N ASP A 183 20.74 18.50 6.25
CA ASP A 183 21.66 17.96 5.26
C ASP A 183 21.19 18.19 3.81
N LEU A 184 20.05 18.86 3.60
CA LEU A 184 19.43 19.02 2.28
C LEU A 184 20.42 19.60 1.25
N ASP A 185 21.20 20.61 1.62
CA ASP A 185 22.16 21.25 0.70
C ASP A 185 23.26 20.28 0.24
N ARG A 186 23.71 19.38 1.12
CA ARG A 186 24.69 18.34 0.79
C ARG A 186 24.10 17.33 -0.19
N TRP A 187 22.85 16.93 0.04
CA TRP A 187 22.10 16.05 -0.84
C TRP A 187 21.80 16.69 -2.21
N LEU A 188 21.47 17.98 -2.26
CA LEU A 188 21.27 18.74 -3.50
C LEU A 188 22.58 18.93 -4.26
N THR A 189 23.68 19.16 -3.55
CA THR A 189 25.03 19.23 -4.15
C THR A 189 25.41 17.92 -4.82
N ALA A 190 25.20 16.79 -4.13
CA ALA A 190 25.42 15.46 -4.68
C ALA A 190 24.52 15.19 -5.90
N ARG A 191 23.24 15.57 -5.82
CA ARG A 191 22.29 15.48 -6.93
C ARG A 191 22.75 16.28 -8.15
N GLY A 192 23.11 17.55 -7.97
CA GLY A 192 23.54 18.43 -9.07
C GLY A 192 24.77 17.88 -9.79
N ARG A 193 25.76 17.38 -9.01
CA ARG A 193 26.95 16.71 -9.56
C ARG A 193 26.59 15.51 -10.44
N LEU A 194 25.65 14.67 -10.01
CA LEU A 194 25.22 13.49 -10.77
C LEU A 194 24.44 13.84 -12.04
N LEU A 195 23.83 15.02 -12.10
CA LEU A 195 23.11 15.52 -13.28
C LEU A 195 23.99 16.35 -14.22
N GLY A 196 25.25 16.62 -13.86
CA GLY A 196 26.10 17.54 -14.60
C GLY A 196 25.66 19.01 -14.49
N GLU A 197 24.80 19.33 -13.52
CA GLU A 197 24.41 20.70 -13.22
C GLU A 197 25.63 21.40 -12.58
N PRO A 198 26.00 22.62 -13.03
CA PRO A 198 27.05 23.38 -12.36
C PRO A 198 26.65 23.57 -10.91
N ALA A 199 27.60 23.41 -9.98
CA ALA A 199 27.38 23.60 -8.55
C ALA A 199 26.80 25.00 -8.33
N THR A 200 25.48 25.08 -8.27
CA THR A 200 24.77 26.35 -8.24
C THR A 200 24.94 26.84 -6.82
N SER A 201 25.70 27.92 -6.65
CA SER A 201 25.77 28.66 -5.40
C SER A 201 24.34 28.96 -4.97
N VAL A 202 23.95 28.40 -3.83
CA VAL A 202 22.59 28.37 -3.28
C VAL A 202 21.92 29.74 -3.47
N VAL A 203 20.92 29.77 -4.34
CA VAL A 203 20.02 30.93 -4.46
C VAL A 203 19.18 30.95 -3.19
N SER A 204 19.34 32.02 -2.41
CA SER A 204 18.60 32.31 -1.17
C SER A 204 17.11 31.97 -1.31
N GLU A 205 16.54 31.23 -0.35
CA GLU A 205 15.19 30.64 -0.38
C GLU A 205 14.02 31.65 -0.38
N ASP A 206 14.27 32.96 -0.56
CA ASP A 206 13.23 34.00 -0.47
C ASP A 206 12.33 34.14 -1.71
N ASN A 207 12.51 33.35 -2.77
CA ASN A 207 11.80 33.57 -4.05
C ASN A 207 10.98 32.39 -4.60
N VAL A 208 10.64 31.38 -3.79
CA VAL A 208 9.65 30.37 -4.23
C VAL A 208 8.23 30.88 -3.98
N ILE A 209 7.77 31.81 -4.83
CA ILE A 209 6.33 32.06 -5.00
C ILE A 209 5.76 30.82 -5.70
N VAL A 210 4.96 30.06 -4.97
CA VAL A 210 4.13 28.98 -5.53
C VAL A 210 3.06 29.61 -6.39
N ASP A 211 3.33 29.76 -7.69
CA ASP A 211 2.35 30.24 -8.65
C ASP A 211 1.20 29.24 -8.76
N SER A 212 0.11 29.57 -8.09
CA SER A 212 -1.09 28.75 -7.93
C SER A 212 -2.19 29.17 -8.92
N ARG A 213 -1.86 29.86 -10.01
CA ARG A 213 -2.86 30.39 -10.96
C ARG A 213 -2.68 29.86 -12.37
N ILE A 214 -3.12 28.62 -12.61
CA ILE A 214 -3.68 28.24 -13.92
C ILE A 214 -5.00 27.50 -13.71
N SER A 215 -6.06 28.13 -14.23
CA SER A 215 -7.35 27.56 -14.62
C SER A 215 -8.39 27.20 -13.55
N ARG A 216 -9.16 28.22 -13.15
CA ARG A 216 -10.62 28.08 -13.00
C ARG A 216 -11.31 29.06 -13.95
N GLY A 217 -11.92 28.51 -14.99
CA GLY A 217 -12.82 29.22 -15.89
C GLY A 217 -14.07 29.72 -15.16
N HIS A 218 -14.44 30.95 -15.51
CA HIS A 218 -15.66 31.64 -15.13
C HIS A 218 -16.91 31.04 -15.79
N HIS A 219 -18.06 31.16 -15.10
CA HIS A 219 -19.37 31.31 -15.74
C HIS A 219 -20.21 32.37 -15.00
N PRO A 220 -21.19 33.00 -15.69
CA PRO A 220 -21.31 34.46 -15.73
C PRO A 220 -22.65 34.97 -15.17
N GLY A 221 -22.68 36.28 -14.90
CA GLY A 221 -23.92 37.00 -14.61
C GLY A 221 -23.73 38.51 -14.58
N SER A 222 -23.68 39.17 -15.74
CA SER A 222 -24.07 40.58 -15.84
C SER A 222 -24.39 40.98 -17.29
N ARG A 223 -25.59 41.52 -17.46
CA ARG A 223 -26.21 42.08 -18.66
C ARG A 223 -25.40 43.24 -19.26
N GLY A 224 -25.50 43.44 -20.58
CA GLY A 224 -25.53 44.79 -21.15
C GLY A 224 -24.86 44.99 -22.52
N LEU A 225 -25.71 45.08 -23.55
CA LEU A 225 -25.59 45.85 -24.80
C LEU A 225 -24.83 45.26 -26.02
N PRO A 226 -25.28 45.61 -27.25
CA PRO A 226 -24.98 44.88 -28.48
C PRO A 226 -23.93 45.58 -29.36
N ALA A 227 -23.17 44.83 -30.16
CA ALA A 227 -23.07 45.00 -31.61
C ALA A 227 -21.90 44.19 -32.23
N ALA A 228 -22.22 43.65 -33.41
CA ALA A 228 -21.37 43.45 -34.58
C ALA A 228 -20.26 42.37 -34.57
N GLY A 229 -20.51 41.34 -35.38
CA GLY A 229 -19.54 40.78 -36.34
C GLY A 229 -18.40 39.92 -35.75
N GLY A 230 -18.57 38.60 -35.77
CA GLY A 230 -17.48 37.66 -35.51
C GLY A 230 -17.81 36.25 -35.99
N ASP A 231 -16.86 35.64 -36.69
CA ASP A 231 -16.88 34.34 -37.38
C ASP A 231 -17.57 33.17 -36.66
N PRO A 232 -18.12 32.19 -37.41
CA PRO A 232 -18.74 31.00 -36.84
C PRO A 232 -17.70 30.15 -36.10
N ALA A 233 -17.83 30.06 -34.78
CA ALA A 233 -17.04 29.20 -33.93
C ALA A 233 -17.13 27.72 -34.37
N PRO A 234 -16.03 26.94 -34.28
CA PRO A 234 -16.01 25.53 -34.62
C PRO A 234 -16.96 24.77 -33.69
N ARG A 235 -17.93 24.07 -34.27
CA ARG A 235 -18.87 23.21 -33.52
C ARG A 235 -18.08 22.09 -32.83
N PRO A 236 -18.36 21.78 -31.55
CA PRO A 236 -17.72 20.67 -30.87
C PRO A 236 -18.08 19.36 -31.58
N ILE A 237 -17.05 18.65 -32.06
CA ILE A 237 -17.18 17.30 -32.61
C ILE A 237 -17.60 16.40 -31.44
N THR A 238 -18.88 16.01 -31.42
CA THR A 238 -19.39 15.01 -30.48
C THR A 238 -18.94 13.65 -31.00
N VAL A 239 -17.86 13.12 -30.43
CA VAL A 239 -17.41 11.75 -30.72
C VAL A 239 -18.40 10.79 -30.08
N VAL A 240 -19.39 10.34 -30.86
CA VAL A 240 -20.28 9.24 -30.47
C VAL A 240 -19.45 7.97 -30.46
N ILE A 241 -19.02 7.53 -29.27
CA ILE A 241 -18.38 6.23 -29.11
C ILE A 241 -19.48 5.19 -29.35
N PRO A 242 -19.38 4.35 -30.41
CA PRO A 242 -20.40 3.33 -30.67
C PRO A 242 -20.45 2.40 -29.45
N THR A 243 -21.61 2.36 -28.81
CA THR A 243 -21.91 1.35 -27.80
C THR A 243 -21.93 0.02 -28.56
N PRO A 244 -21.16 -1.01 -28.13
CA PRO A 244 -21.19 -2.30 -28.83
C PRO A 244 -22.64 -2.81 -28.87
N ASP A 245 -23.05 -3.27 -30.04
CA ASP A 245 -24.42 -3.72 -30.29
C ASP A 245 -24.77 -4.85 -29.31
N ARG A 246 -25.93 -4.78 -28.64
CA ARG A 246 -26.28 -5.73 -27.56
C ARG A 246 -26.23 -7.19 -28.02
N HIS A 247 -26.57 -7.45 -29.27
CA HIS A 247 -26.54 -8.79 -29.87
C HIS A 247 -25.13 -9.34 -30.14
N THR A 248 -24.09 -8.50 -30.24
CA THR A 248 -22.71 -8.99 -30.42
C THR A 248 -22.09 -9.51 -29.12
N LEU A 249 -22.65 -9.14 -27.96
CA LEU A 249 -22.18 -9.57 -26.64
C LEU A 249 -22.70 -10.96 -26.24
N GLU A 250 -23.86 -11.39 -26.75
CA GLU A 250 -24.49 -12.67 -26.39
C GLU A 250 -23.77 -13.89 -26.99
N VAL A 251 -23.12 -13.74 -28.14
CA VAL A 251 -22.52 -14.87 -28.89
C VAL A 251 -21.24 -15.39 -28.24
N ASN A 252 -20.70 -14.73 -27.21
CA ASN A 252 -19.43 -15.16 -26.62
C ASN A 252 -19.30 -14.84 -25.12
N THR A 253 -20.10 -15.52 -24.30
CA THR A 253 -20.09 -15.44 -22.83
C THR A 253 -18.69 -15.61 -22.22
N THR A 254 -17.86 -16.46 -22.83
CA THR A 254 -16.46 -16.66 -22.45
C THR A 254 -15.62 -15.41 -22.69
N LEU A 255 -15.71 -14.79 -23.88
CA LEU A 255 -14.98 -13.54 -24.17
C LEU A 255 -15.42 -12.38 -23.28
N LEU A 256 -16.72 -12.26 -23.00
CA LEU A 256 -17.24 -11.24 -22.09
C LEU A 256 -16.68 -11.43 -20.67
N THR A 257 -16.68 -12.67 -20.19
CA THR A 257 -16.13 -13.04 -18.87
C THR A 257 -14.63 -12.76 -18.79
N ASP A 258 -13.86 -13.15 -19.81
CA ASP A 258 -12.42 -12.89 -19.87
C ASP A 258 -12.13 -11.39 -19.90
N ARG A 259 -12.91 -10.61 -20.66
CA ARG A 259 -12.77 -9.14 -20.70
C ARG A 259 -13.06 -8.51 -19.34
N ILE A 260 -14.15 -8.89 -18.67
CA ILE A 260 -14.47 -8.40 -17.32
C ILE A 260 -13.34 -8.77 -16.35
N ARG A 261 -12.88 -10.03 -16.37
CA ARG A 261 -11.78 -10.50 -15.53
C ARG A 261 -10.52 -9.66 -15.75
N ASP A 262 -10.15 -9.39 -16.99
CA ASP A 262 -8.96 -8.61 -17.32
C ASP A 262 -9.07 -7.15 -16.84
N HIS A 263 -10.27 -6.56 -16.89
CA HIS A 263 -10.50 -5.25 -16.30
C HIS A 263 -10.40 -5.26 -14.77
N LEU A 264 -10.99 -6.26 -14.10
CA LEU A 264 -10.84 -6.42 -12.66
C LEU A 264 -9.38 -6.65 -12.26
N ALA A 265 -8.63 -7.44 -13.03
CA ALA A 265 -7.21 -7.67 -12.81
C ALA A 265 -6.38 -6.37 -12.98
N LYS A 266 -6.70 -5.53 -13.97
CA LYS A 266 -6.08 -4.20 -14.13
C LYS A 266 -6.35 -3.30 -12.93
N LEU A 267 -7.56 -3.32 -12.37
CA LEU A 267 -7.88 -2.59 -11.14
C LEU A 267 -7.02 -3.07 -9.96
N CYS A 268 -6.79 -4.38 -9.84
CA CYS A 268 -5.93 -4.97 -8.81
C CYS A 268 -4.44 -4.62 -8.92
N GLN A 269 -3.95 -4.21 -10.10
CA GLN A 269 -2.56 -3.80 -10.29
C GLN A 269 -2.26 -2.39 -9.76
N GLY A 270 -3.29 -1.57 -9.50
CA GLY A 270 -3.19 -0.22 -8.95
C GLY A 270 -3.58 -0.12 -7.46
N THR A 271 -4.12 1.02 -7.04
CA THR A 271 -4.72 1.19 -5.70
C THR A 271 -6.14 0.60 -5.60
N GLY A 272 -6.50 -0.31 -6.50
CA GLY A 272 -7.84 -0.88 -6.63
C GLY A 272 -8.82 0.10 -7.26
N VAL A 273 -10.07 0.01 -6.82
CA VAL A 273 -11.16 0.92 -7.23
C VAL A 273 -10.89 2.37 -6.80
N HIS A 274 -9.93 2.60 -5.90
CA HIS A 274 -9.50 3.91 -5.41
C HIS A 274 -8.35 4.55 -6.20
N ALA A 275 -8.07 4.08 -7.42
CA ALA A 275 -7.15 4.76 -8.34
C ALA A 275 -7.57 6.22 -8.55
N VAL A 276 -6.58 7.13 -8.53
CA VAL A 276 -6.79 8.58 -8.77
C VAL A 276 -7.42 8.78 -10.16
N ASP A 277 -6.87 8.08 -11.16
CA ASP A 277 -7.37 8.06 -12.54
C ASP A 277 -8.11 6.75 -12.84
N LEU A 278 -9.26 6.54 -12.21
CA LEU A 278 -10.08 5.35 -12.44
C LEU A 278 -10.63 5.35 -13.88
N ARG A 279 -10.03 4.55 -14.76
CA ARG A 279 -10.50 4.32 -16.13
C ARG A 279 -11.22 2.98 -16.22
N LEU A 280 -12.54 3.03 -16.34
CA LEU A 280 -13.38 1.84 -16.55
C LEU A 280 -13.72 1.72 -18.04
N ASP A 281 -13.70 0.50 -18.55
CA ASP A 281 -14.18 0.21 -19.90
C ASP A 281 -15.72 0.24 -19.93
N ALA A 282 -16.28 0.65 -21.06
CA ALA A 282 -17.71 0.65 -21.33
C ALA A 282 -18.39 -0.69 -21.03
N VAL A 283 -17.69 -1.81 -21.25
CA VAL A 283 -18.21 -3.15 -20.92
C VAL A 283 -18.42 -3.32 -19.42
N LEU A 284 -17.45 -2.92 -18.60
CA LEU A 284 -17.58 -3.03 -17.14
C LEU A 284 -18.63 -2.06 -16.61
N LEU A 285 -18.74 -0.86 -17.18
CA LEU A 285 -19.81 0.08 -16.86
C LEU A 285 -21.18 -0.51 -17.17
N ALA A 286 -21.37 -1.10 -18.35
CA ALA A 286 -22.63 -1.73 -18.75
C ALA A 286 -22.99 -2.94 -17.87
N VAL A 287 -22.02 -3.81 -17.59
CA VAL A 287 -22.23 -5.01 -16.76
C VAL A 287 -22.57 -4.65 -15.30
N CYS A 288 -22.06 -3.54 -14.79
CA CYS A 288 -22.36 -3.04 -13.45
C CYS A 288 -23.53 -2.04 -13.42
N ASP A 289 -24.25 -1.84 -14.53
CA ASP A 289 -25.34 -0.86 -14.69
C ASP A 289 -24.95 0.56 -14.25
N ILE A 290 -23.72 0.98 -14.57
CA ILE A 290 -23.20 2.31 -14.25
C ILE A 290 -23.39 3.23 -15.45
N PRO A 291 -24.18 4.31 -15.34
CA PRO A 291 -24.36 5.27 -16.43
C PRO A 291 -23.01 5.87 -16.89
N PRO A 292 -22.77 5.99 -18.21
CA PRO A 292 -21.62 6.72 -18.71
C PRO A 292 -21.74 8.22 -18.36
N GLY A 293 -20.61 8.88 -18.15
CA GLY A 293 -20.56 10.33 -17.89
C GLY A 293 -20.75 10.74 -16.42
N LEU A 294 -20.87 9.79 -15.49
CA LEU A 294 -20.79 10.08 -14.06
C LEU A 294 -19.39 10.59 -13.67
N ASP A 295 -19.32 11.44 -12.65
CA ASP A 295 -18.04 11.85 -12.08
C ASP A 295 -17.29 10.64 -11.47
N THR A 296 -15.98 10.79 -11.30
CA THR A 296 -15.11 9.71 -10.81
C THR A 296 -15.53 9.18 -9.44
N HIS A 297 -16.04 10.02 -8.55
CA HIS A 297 -16.44 9.60 -7.20
C HIS A 297 -17.75 8.81 -7.22
N THR A 298 -18.74 9.26 -7.99
CA THR A 298 -20.03 8.55 -8.15
C THR A 298 -19.84 7.22 -8.88
N THR A 299 -19.04 7.21 -9.95
CA THR A 299 -18.65 6.00 -10.68
C THR A 299 -18.01 4.97 -9.75
N ARG A 300 -17.06 5.42 -8.91
CA ARG A 300 -16.37 4.58 -7.93
C ARG A 300 -17.35 3.97 -6.92
N THR A 301 -18.24 4.79 -6.38
CA THR A 301 -19.24 4.35 -5.39
C THR A 301 -20.20 3.33 -6.00
N ALA A 302 -20.67 3.58 -7.23
CA ALA A 302 -21.54 2.65 -7.96
C ALA A 302 -20.84 1.31 -8.25
N LEU A 303 -19.58 1.36 -8.71
CA LEU A 303 -18.78 0.16 -8.96
C LEU A 303 -18.56 -0.66 -7.68
N CYS A 304 -18.14 -0.02 -6.58
CA CYS A 304 -17.98 -0.70 -5.29
C CYS A 304 -19.28 -1.39 -4.87
N LYS A 305 -20.42 -0.71 -5.01
CA LYS A 305 -21.73 -1.26 -4.65
C LYS A 305 -22.09 -2.47 -5.51
N ALA A 306 -21.90 -2.39 -6.83
CA ALA A 306 -22.19 -3.50 -7.75
C ALA A 306 -21.31 -4.73 -7.44
N LEU A 307 -20.01 -4.52 -7.22
CA LEU A 307 -19.08 -5.59 -6.89
C LEU A 307 -19.39 -6.23 -5.53
N LEU A 308 -19.73 -5.43 -4.52
CA LEU A 308 -20.10 -5.92 -3.20
C LEU A 308 -21.41 -6.72 -3.23
N ASN A 309 -22.44 -6.22 -3.92
CA ASN A 309 -23.71 -6.94 -4.05
C ASN A 309 -23.52 -8.28 -4.78
N THR A 310 -22.72 -8.31 -5.84
CA THR A 310 -22.41 -9.55 -6.55
C THR A 310 -21.58 -10.50 -5.68
N ALA A 311 -20.65 -9.96 -4.90
CA ALA A 311 -19.83 -10.76 -4.01
C ALA A 311 -20.66 -11.44 -2.91
N GLU A 312 -21.76 -10.84 -2.42
CA GLU A 312 -22.59 -11.41 -1.33
C GLU A 312 -23.15 -12.81 -1.63
N GLU A 313 -23.22 -13.21 -2.90
CA GLU A 313 -23.70 -14.52 -3.34
C GLU A 313 -22.67 -15.65 -3.15
N PHE A 314 -21.42 -15.32 -2.83
CA PHE A 314 -20.32 -16.29 -2.72
C PHE A 314 -20.02 -16.70 -1.27
N PRO A 315 -19.37 -17.85 -1.05
CA PRO A 315 -18.82 -18.19 0.25
C PRO A 315 -17.60 -17.30 0.58
N GLU A 316 -17.38 -17.06 1.88
CA GLU A 316 -16.40 -16.08 2.37
C GLU A 316 -14.95 -16.35 1.88
N ASN A 317 -14.58 -17.62 1.74
CA ASN A 317 -13.26 -18.03 1.24
C ASN A 317 -12.99 -17.64 -0.22
N VAL A 318 -14.03 -17.31 -0.99
CA VAL A 318 -13.94 -16.82 -2.38
C VAL A 318 -14.01 -15.29 -2.41
N ILE A 319 -14.81 -14.67 -1.55
CA ILE A 319 -14.99 -13.22 -1.53
C ILE A 319 -13.76 -12.50 -0.99
N LEU A 320 -13.20 -12.98 0.12
CA LEU A 320 -12.15 -12.27 0.86
C LEU A 320 -10.95 -11.92 -0.03
N PRO A 321 -10.39 -12.85 -0.83
CA PRO A 321 -9.27 -12.54 -1.72
C PRO A 321 -9.60 -11.49 -2.78
N ALA A 322 -10.82 -11.52 -3.35
CA ALA A 322 -11.25 -10.54 -4.34
C ALA A 322 -11.44 -9.14 -3.71
N LEU A 323 -12.01 -9.06 -2.50
CA LEU A 323 -12.18 -7.78 -1.79
C LEU A 323 -10.84 -7.15 -1.40
N VAL A 324 -9.87 -7.96 -0.93
CA VAL A 324 -8.49 -7.47 -0.67
C VAL A 324 -7.86 -6.97 -1.96
N ALA A 325 -7.92 -7.78 -3.03
CA ALA A 325 -7.27 -7.44 -4.30
C ALA A 325 -7.84 -6.17 -4.93
N LEU A 326 -9.15 -5.94 -4.82
CA LEU A 326 -9.83 -4.75 -5.35
C LEU A 326 -9.82 -3.55 -4.40
N ASN A 327 -9.28 -3.72 -3.18
CA ASN A 327 -9.22 -2.70 -2.12
C ASN A 327 -10.61 -2.13 -1.74
N LEU A 328 -11.64 -2.98 -1.72
CA LEU A 328 -13.04 -2.56 -1.50
C LEU A 328 -13.36 -2.23 -0.03
N GLY A 329 -12.47 -2.59 0.91
CA GLY A 329 -12.67 -2.37 2.34
C GLY A 329 -12.74 -0.89 2.77
N ASN A 330 -12.14 0.02 1.99
CA ASN A 330 -12.09 1.44 2.32
C ASN A 330 -13.32 2.25 1.84
N ALA A 331 -14.12 1.69 0.92
CA ALA A 331 -15.25 2.40 0.32
C ALA A 331 -16.52 2.44 1.19
N THR A 332 -16.60 1.62 2.23
CA THR A 332 -17.82 1.40 3.03
C THR A 332 -17.97 2.34 4.23
N ALA A 333 -17.04 3.27 4.44
CA ALA A 333 -17.06 4.20 5.58
C ALA A 333 -18.27 5.17 5.59
N GLY A 334 -19.00 5.30 4.47
CA GLY A 334 -20.00 6.36 4.25
C GLY A 334 -21.49 5.99 4.34
N GLY A 335 -21.93 4.75 4.57
CA GLY A 335 -23.39 4.51 4.62
C GLY A 335 -23.90 3.10 4.93
N ARG A 336 -24.81 3.05 5.91
CA ARG A 336 -25.69 1.96 6.39
C ARG A 336 -25.13 1.03 7.48
N SER A 337 -25.81 1.10 8.61
CA SER A 337 -25.44 0.67 9.96
C SER A 337 -25.55 -0.84 10.24
N TYR A 338 -26.07 -1.64 9.30
CA TYR A 338 -26.26 -3.09 9.52
C TYR A 338 -25.13 -3.96 8.95
N ARG A 339 -24.32 -3.43 8.01
CA ARG A 339 -23.18 -4.17 7.41
C ARG A 339 -21.83 -3.95 8.13
N ARG A 340 -21.74 -3.02 9.09
CA ARG A 340 -20.49 -2.69 9.82
C ARG A 340 -19.93 -3.87 10.64
N GLN A 341 -20.76 -4.62 11.35
CA GLN A 341 -20.28 -5.73 12.20
C GLN A 341 -19.59 -6.87 11.43
N ARG A 342 -20.11 -7.22 10.24
CA ARG A 342 -19.51 -8.24 9.38
C ARG A 342 -18.23 -7.73 8.72
N PHE A 343 -18.16 -6.44 8.39
CA PHE A 343 -16.98 -5.84 7.78
C PHE A 343 -15.85 -5.52 8.77
N ASP A 344 -16.16 -5.13 10.02
CA ASP A 344 -15.15 -4.90 11.05
C ASP A 344 -14.42 -6.21 11.45
N THR A 345 -15.14 -7.35 11.43
CA THR A 345 -14.53 -8.69 11.55
C THR A 345 -13.74 -9.09 10.30
N LEU A 346 -14.15 -8.61 9.12
CA LEU A 346 -13.41 -8.81 7.88
C LEU A 346 -12.12 -7.98 7.85
N THR A 347 -12.07 -6.74 8.33
CA THR A 347 -10.87 -5.88 8.25
C THR A 347 -9.64 -6.52 8.89
N GLY A 348 -9.76 -7.08 10.10
CA GLY A 348 -8.67 -7.83 10.73
C GLY A 348 -8.26 -9.10 9.96
N ARG A 349 -9.19 -9.73 9.25
CA ARG A 349 -8.93 -10.88 8.36
C ARG A 349 -8.35 -10.45 7.02
N LEU A 350 -8.71 -9.28 6.49
CA LEU A 350 -8.16 -8.68 5.27
C LEU A 350 -6.70 -8.28 5.50
N ASP A 351 -6.36 -7.71 6.66
CA ASP A 351 -4.97 -7.41 7.05
C ASP A 351 -4.15 -8.68 7.25
N ALA A 352 -4.69 -9.69 7.94
CA ALA A 352 -4.03 -10.98 8.10
C ALA A 352 -3.86 -11.72 6.76
N LEU A 353 -4.85 -11.62 5.85
CA LEU A 353 -4.77 -12.18 4.51
C LEU A 353 -3.77 -11.40 3.65
N ALA A 354 -3.71 -10.07 3.74
CA ALA A 354 -2.71 -9.25 3.06
C ALA A 354 -1.29 -9.63 3.52
N ASP A 355 -1.08 -9.79 4.83
CA ASP A 355 0.17 -10.29 5.41
C ASP A 355 0.50 -11.71 4.93
N HIS A 356 -0.50 -12.59 4.82
CA HIS A 356 -0.31 -13.95 4.32
C HIS A 356 -0.06 -13.98 2.80
N ILE A 357 -0.70 -13.10 2.03
CA ILE A 357 -0.43 -12.86 0.62
C ILE A 357 1.00 -12.38 0.43
N GLU A 358 1.52 -11.53 1.31
CA GLU A 358 2.92 -11.09 1.22
C GLU A 358 3.91 -12.21 1.55
N ARG A 359 3.58 -13.11 2.48
CA ARG A 359 4.44 -14.24 2.88
C ARG A 359 4.40 -15.43 1.90
N GLU A 360 3.26 -15.69 1.27
CA GLU A 360 3.02 -16.81 0.33
C GLU A 360 2.49 -16.33 -1.03
N ALA A 361 3.14 -15.31 -1.58
CA ALA A 361 2.68 -14.52 -2.73
C ALA A 361 2.16 -15.28 -3.96
N ARG A 362 2.70 -16.47 -4.26
CA ARG A 362 2.23 -17.26 -5.40
C ARG A 362 0.83 -17.86 -5.17
N THR A 363 0.64 -18.56 -4.04
CA THR A 363 -0.63 -19.22 -3.68
C THR A 363 -1.74 -18.18 -3.51
N ALA A 364 -1.39 -17.08 -2.88
CA ALA A 364 -2.27 -15.96 -2.63
C ALA A 364 -2.74 -15.24 -3.90
N ARG A 365 -1.82 -14.90 -4.82
CA ARG A 365 -2.17 -14.29 -6.11
C ARG A 365 -3.03 -15.23 -6.94
N ARG A 366 -2.75 -16.54 -6.91
CA ARG A 366 -3.59 -17.54 -7.58
C ARG A 366 -5.01 -17.52 -7.02
N ARG A 367 -5.19 -17.56 -5.70
CA ARG A 367 -6.51 -17.48 -5.06
C ARG A 367 -7.23 -16.17 -5.37
N ALA A 368 -6.53 -15.05 -5.40
CA ALA A 368 -7.10 -13.77 -5.81
C ALA A 368 -7.59 -13.83 -7.27
N ASN A 369 -6.76 -14.29 -8.20
CA ASN A 369 -7.13 -14.44 -9.61
C ASN A 369 -8.33 -15.39 -9.80
N ASP A 370 -8.34 -16.54 -9.11
CA ASP A 370 -9.47 -17.49 -9.15
C ASP A 370 -10.76 -16.84 -8.63
N SER A 371 -10.65 -15.99 -7.60
CA SER A 371 -11.78 -15.25 -7.03
C SER A 371 -12.27 -14.15 -7.96
N LEU A 372 -11.37 -13.44 -8.64
CA LEU A 372 -11.72 -12.44 -9.66
C LEU A 372 -12.40 -13.08 -10.87
N LEU A 373 -11.97 -14.28 -11.28
CA LEU A 373 -12.62 -15.05 -12.34
C LEU A 373 -14.06 -15.41 -11.95
N ARG A 374 -14.28 -15.91 -10.73
CA ARG A 374 -15.64 -16.22 -10.24
C ARG A 374 -16.53 -14.99 -10.15
N LEU A 375 -15.98 -13.87 -9.69
CA LEU A 375 -16.69 -12.60 -9.66
C LEU A 375 -17.06 -12.12 -11.07
N ALA A 376 -16.14 -12.26 -12.04
CA ALA A 376 -16.41 -11.94 -13.44
C ALA A 376 -17.53 -12.83 -14.02
N GLN A 377 -17.51 -14.13 -13.76
CA GLN A 377 -18.56 -15.06 -14.18
C GLN A 377 -19.94 -14.67 -13.61
N ALA A 378 -20.00 -14.27 -12.35
CA ALA A 378 -21.23 -13.82 -11.71
C ALA A 378 -21.77 -12.54 -12.34
N LEU A 379 -20.90 -11.56 -12.56
CA LEU A 379 -21.24 -10.30 -13.22
C LEU A 379 -21.77 -10.56 -14.64
N THR A 380 -21.13 -11.44 -15.40
CA THR A 380 -21.60 -11.87 -16.73
C THR A 380 -22.99 -12.50 -16.63
N ALA A 381 -23.20 -13.46 -15.72
CA ALA A 381 -24.48 -14.15 -15.58
C ALA A 381 -25.61 -13.18 -15.18
N ALA A 382 -25.34 -12.29 -14.22
CA ALA A 382 -26.28 -11.26 -13.79
C ALA A 382 -26.65 -10.30 -14.93
N TYR A 383 -25.65 -9.90 -15.74
CA TYR A 383 -25.88 -9.06 -16.91
C TYR A 383 -26.78 -9.75 -17.96
N LEU A 384 -26.46 -10.99 -18.34
CA LEU A 384 -27.25 -11.77 -19.32
C LEU A 384 -28.68 -12.04 -18.84
N THR A 385 -28.87 -12.25 -17.54
CA THR A 385 -30.21 -12.43 -16.96
C THR A 385 -31.03 -11.14 -17.07
N ARG A 386 -30.41 -9.97 -16.85
CA ARG A 386 -31.10 -8.68 -16.98
C ARG A 386 -31.48 -8.37 -18.42
N THR A 387 -30.60 -8.65 -19.39
CA THR A 387 -30.87 -8.35 -20.81
C THR A 387 -31.99 -9.22 -21.37
N THR A 388 -32.00 -10.51 -21.05
CA THR A 388 -33.06 -11.43 -21.52
C THR A 388 -34.45 -11.07 -21.01
N HIS A 389 -34.56 -10.58 -19.76
CA HIS A 389 -35.83 -10.08 -19.21
C HIS A 389 -36.31 -8.79 -19.87
N GLN A 390 -35.39 -7.92 -20.28
CA GLN A 390 -35.74 -6.63 -20.89
C GLN A 390 -36.30 -6.80 -22.30
N ASP A 391 -35.68 -7.67 -23.10
CA ASP A 391 -36.15 -7.96 -24.48
C ASP A 391 -37.52 -8.66 -24.49
N GLY A 392 -37.79 -9.53 -23.50
CA GLY A 392 -39.11 -10.14 -23.33
C GLY A 392 -40.20 -9.14 -22.93
N GLY A 393 -39.85 -8.13 -22.13
CA GLY A 393 -40.77 -7.06 -21.74
C GLY A 393 -41.14 -6.13 -22.91
N ASP A 394 -40.16 -5.74 -23.71
CA ASP A 394 -40.36 -4.86 -24.87
C ASP A 394 -41.15 -5.56 -25.99
N ALA A 395 -40.92 -6.86 -26.21
CA ALA A 395 -41.71 -7.64 -27.17
C ALA A 395 -43.19 -7.74 -26.76
N HIS A 396 -43.48 -7.88 -25.45
CA HIS A 396 -44.85 -7.88 -24.94
C HIS A 396 -45.50 -6.49 -24.99
N ALA A 397 -44.75 -5.43 -24.71
CA ALA A 397 -45.24 -4.05 -24.81
C ALA A 397 -45.53 -3.64 -26.27
N GLN A 398 -44.69 -4.03 -27.22
CA GLN A 398 -44.92 -3.81 -28.66
C GLN A 398 -46.11 -4.62 -29.19
N CYS A 399 -46.29 -5.87 -28.73
CA CYS A 399 -47.49 -6.66 -29.06
C CYS A 399 -48.78 -6.07 -28.47
N ALA A 400 -48.71 -5.42 -27.31
CA ALA A 400 -49.85 -4.75 -26.69
C ALA A 400 -50.20 -3.42 -27.37
N ALA A 401 -49.22 -2.69 -27.92
CA ALA A 401 -49.44 -1.43 -28.63
C ALA A 401 -50.00 -1.60 -30.06
N HIS A 402 -49.90 -2.81 -30.63
CA HIS A 402 -50.44 -3.16 -31.96
C HIS A 402 -51.81 -3.86 -31.92
N ARG A 403 -52.39 -4.03 -30.74
CA ARG A 403 -53.80 -4.43 -30.55
C ARG A 403 -54.60 -3.22 -30.13
#